data_AF-A0A210QAP0-F1
#
_entry.id   AF-A0A210QAP0-F1
#
_cell.length_a   1.000
_cell.length_b   1.000
_cell.length_c   1.000
_cell.angle_alpha   90.00
_cell.angle_beta   90.00
_cell.angle_gamma   90.00
#
_symmetry.space_group_name_H-M   'P 1'
#
loop_
_entity.id
_entity.type
_entity.pdbx_description
1 polymer ?
#
loop_
_entity_poly.entity_id
_entity_poly.type
_entity_poly.pdbx_seq_one_letter_code
_entity_poly.pdbx_strand_id
1 'polypeptide(L)'
;MKELQQMQREAPSRMISYLFHSARNERNLMMMVSVLLLMYFFFMDIILYASLQNTNLLDQKRDGPYSPFHPLSVKLIMTDPASHYIINPTTEYFDQITQFSKIFYFITPNVISTFHLFLGLLAAKFVSSESLRNRRLGVVLYEIRSWLDGYDGVVYRSQSGKSLYKSNRHTFGYLVDSVCDTTAGLALCFGCLFYLWKCPPTSKTTTIPEVLPWTKPTESNVQIAGEKTNGKPSKNIMFFKVLCFGLMLALASLTWDRTVESYASVLQKSMETTQQTELQTTVLHSTGTWVIVWIWRLCEGQAMLQMILIAIFIDKVWEFLNLIQYSGFVILGALNIFSEIHIRHAKLIIGM
;
A
#
# COMPACT_ATOMS: atom_id res chain seq x y z
N MET A 1 3.45 -14.09 49.88
CA MET A 1 2.69 -14.92 48.91
C MET A 1 1.36 -14.25 48.49
N LYS A 2 0.54 -13.72 49.42
CA LYS A 2 -0.70 -12.97 49.10
C LYS A 2 -0.47 -11.68 48.29
N GLU A 3 0.59 -10.91 48.57
CA GLU A 3 0.90 -9.66 47.83
C GLU A 3 1.35 -9.89 46.38
N LEU A 4 2.03 -11.00 46.10
CA LEU A 4 2.45 -11.38 44.75
C LEU A 4 1.25 -11.76 43.87
N GLN A 5 0.25 -12.45 44.46
CA GLN A 5 -1.02 -12.74 43.80
C GLN A 5 -1.89 -11.49 43.59
N GLN A 6 -1.77 -10.49 44.48
CA GLN A 6 -2.49 -9.23 44.35
C GLN A 6 -1.86 -8.33 43.27
N MET A 7 -0.53 -8.24 43.19
CA MET A 7 0.17 -7.54 42.10
C MET A 7 -0.10 -8.17 40.72
N GLN A 8 -0.17 -9.51 40.62
CA GLN A 8 -0.51 -10.19 39.36
C GLN A 8 -1.95 -9.92 38.89
N ARG A 9 -2.90 -9.65 39.81
CA ARG A 9 -4.29 -9.30 39.46
C ARG A 9 -4.46 -7.82 39.10
N GLU A 10 -3.65 -6.93 39.68
CA GLU A 10 -3.75 -5.48 39.45
C GLU A 10 -2.93 -4.99 38.23
N ALA A 11 -1.94 -5.75 37.77
CA ALA A 11 -1.14 -5.40 36.60
C ALA A 11 -1.97 -5.18 35.30
N PRO A 12 -2.90 -6.08 34.91
CA PRO A 12 -3.70 -5.87 33.70
C PRO A 12 -4.69 -4.69 33.85
N SER A 13 -5.28 -4.47 35.03
CA SER A 13 -6.22 -3.36 35.24
C SER A 13 -5.51 -2.00 35.19
N ARG A 14 -4.29 -1.91 35.73
CA ARG A 14 -3.46 -0.70 35.62
C ARG A 14 -3.05 -0.45 34.17
N MET A 15 -2.62 -1.48 33.44
CA MET A 15 -2.23 -1.38 32.02
C MET A 15 -3.41 -0.91 31.14
N ILE A 16 -4.61 -1.45 31.36
CA ILE A 16 -5.84 -1.01 30.69
C ILE A 16 -6.15 0.45 31.05
N SER A 17 -6.03 0.86 32.31
CA SER A 17 -6.25 2.26 32.70
C SER A 17 -5.24 3.22 32.05
N TYR A 18 -3.98 2.81 31.91
CA TYR A 18 -2.96 3.60 31.21
C TYR A 18 -3.22 3.69 29.70
N LEU A 19 -3.71 2.62 29.06
CA LEU A 19 -4.15 2.64 27.66
C LEU A 19 -5.31 3.63 27.45
N PHE A 20 -6.34 3.58 28.31
CA PHE A 20 -7.47 4.51 28.26
C PHE A 20 -7.06 5.96 28.59
N HIS A 21 -6.10 6.16 29.49
CA HIS A 21 -5.60 7.50 29.81
C HIS A 21 -4.73 8.08 28.69
N SER A 22 -3.90 7.25 28.05
CA SER A 22 -3.11 7.62 26.86
C SER A 22 -4.01 7.97 25.67
N ALA A 23 -5.14 7.27 25.51
CA ALA A 23 -6.13 7.53 24.46
C ALA A 23 -6.92 8.85 24.61
N ARG A 24 -6.73 9.60 25.71
CA ARG A 24 -7.41 10.89 25.95
C ARG A 24 -6.94 12.01 25.02
N ASN A 25 -5.76 11.88 24.44
CA ASN A 25 -5.22 12.81 23.44
C ASN A 25 -5.36 12.19 22.05
N GLU A 26 -6.01 12.89 21.11
CA GLU A 26 -6.19 12.45 19.72
C GLU A 26 -4.88 12.00 19.07
N ARG A 27 -3.77 12.71 19.36
CA ARG A 27 -2.44 12.38 18.83
C ARG A 27 -1.95 11.00 19.32
N ASN A 28 -2.14 10.71 20.60
CA ASN A 28 -1.71 9.45 21.20
C ASN A 28 -2.59 8.30 20.74
N LEU A 29 -3.90 8.53 20.59
CA LEU A 29 -4.83 7.57 20.02
C LEU A 29 -4.42 7.21 18.59
N MET A 30 -4.14 8.20 17.75
CA MET A 30 -3.67 7.98 16.38
C MET A 30 -2.35 7.20 16.35
N MET A 31 -1.37 7.54 17.19
CA MET A 31 -0.11 6.78 17.26
C MET A 31 -0.35 5.33 17.71
N MET A 32 -1.20 5.11 18.71
CA MET A 32 -1.53 3.77 19.19
C MET A 32 -2.19 2.94 18.09
N VAL A 33 -3.17 3.50 17.38
CA VAL A 33 -3.84 2.84 16.25
C VAL A 33 -2.83 2.53 15.13
N SER A 34 -1.95 3.47 14.78
CA SER A 34 -0.91 3.24 13.77
C SER A 34 0.05 2.12 14.18
N VAL A 35 0.49 2.08 15.44
CA VAL A 35 1.37 1.02 15.95
C VAL A 35 0.66 -0.34 15.95
N LEU A 36 -0.60 -0.40 16.37
CA LEU A 36 -1.41 -1.62 16.32
C LEU A 36 -1.57 -2.12 14.87
N LEU A 37 -1.83 -1.22 13.92
CA LEU A 37 -1.95 -1.57 12.51
C LEU A 37 -0.63 -2.09 11.91
N LEU A 38 0.49 -1.45 12.24
CA LEU A 38 1.82 -1.90 11.82
C LEU A 38 2.17 -3.26 12.41
N MET A 39 1.87 -3.49 13.70
CA MET A 39 2.04 -4.81 14.32
C MET A 39 1.15 -5.86 13.66
N TYR A 40 -0.11 -5.53 13.34
CA TYR A 40 -1.01 -6.41 12.62
C TYR A 40 -0.40 -6.83 11.27
N PHE A 41 0.03 -5.89 10.43
CA PHE A 41 0.67 -6.21 9.15
C PHE A 41 1.95 -7.04 9.31
N PHE A 42 2.76 -6.72 10.31
CA PHE A 42 3.98 -7.48 10.60
C PHE A 42 3.68 -8.94 10.97
N PHE A 43 2.73 -9.19 11.86
CA PHE A 43 2.33 -10.55 12.23
C PHE A 43 1.70 -11.29 11.05
N MET A 44 0.88 -10.62 10.25
CA MET A 44 0.28 -11.23 9.05
C MET A 44 1.36 -11.61 8.03
N ASP A 45 2.40 -10.80 7.83
CA ASP A 45 3.54 -11.15 6.97
C ASP A 45 4.35 -12.35 7.50
N ILE A 46 4.51 -12.49 8.82
CA ILE A 46 5.11 -13.70 9.42
C ILE A 46 4.27 -14.94 9.11
N ILE A 47 2.94 -14.83 9.27
CA ILE A 47 2.02 -15.94 8.98
C ILE A 47 2.05 -16.27 7.48
N LEU A 48 2.07 -15.26 6.60
CA LEU A 48 2.19 -15.45 5.17
C LEU A 48 3.49 -16.16 4.80
N TYR A 49 4.61 -15.75 5.38
CA TYR A 49 5.90 -16.43 5.19
C TYR A 49 5.81 -17.90 5.63
N ALA A 50 5.30 -18.17 6.83
CA ALA A 50 5.13 -19.53 7.33
C ALA A 50 4.19 -20.36 6.44
N SER A 51 3.11 -19.77 5.93
CA SER A 51 2.21 -20.42 4.99
C SER A 51 2.90 -20.73 3.67
N LEU A 52 3.71 -19.80 3.14
CA LEU A 52 4.46 -19.97 1.90
C LEU A 52 5.43 -21.15 2.00
N GLN A 53 6.13 -21.29 3.13
CA GLN A 53 7.09 -22.39 3.37
C GLN A 53 6.43 -23.78 3.37
N ASN A 54 5.13 -23.86 3.65
CA ASN A 54 4.39 -25.12 3.72
C ASN A 54 3.57 -25.41 2.46
N THR A 55 3.67 -24.59 1.42
CA THR A 55 2.76 -24.64 0.28
C THR A 55 3.49 -24.70 -1.07
N ASN A 56 2.98 -25.48 -2.01
CA ASN A 56 3.31 -25.40 -3.44
C ASN A 56 2.25 -24.55 -4.16
N LEU A 57 2.64 -23.64 -5.05
CA LEU A 57 1.71 -22.77 -5.78
C LEU A 57 0.88 -23.48 -6.86
N LEU A 58 1.26 -24.70 -7.28
CA LEU A 58 0.59 -25.44 -8.36
C LEU A 58 -0.63 -26.24 -7.91
N ASP A 59 -0.60 -26.79 -6.69
CA ASP A 59 -1.58 -27.79 -6.23
C ASP A 59 -2.68 -27.22 -5.32
N GLN A 60 -2.87 -25.91 -5.32
CA GLN A 60 -3.80 -25.27 -4.38
C GLN A 60 -5.23 -25.27 -4.91
N LYS A 61 -6.10 -26.01 -4.22
CA LYS A 61 -7.54 -25.92 -4.38
C LYS A 61 -8.12 -25.01 -3.30
N ARG A 62 -9.14 -24.24 -3.67
CA ARG A 62 -9.89 -23.43 -2.72
C ARG A 62 -10.92 -24.33 -2.04
N ASP A 63 -10.51 -24.95 -0.94
CA ASP A 63 -11.38 -25.78 -0.12
C ASP A 63 -11.88 -24.95 1.07
N GLY A 64 -13.13 -24.47 0.99
CA GLY A 64 -13.80 -23.76 2.10
C GLY A 64 -13.85 -22.22 1.98
N PRO A 65 -14.02 -21.51 3.11
CA PRO A 65 -14.16 -20.05 3.14
C PRO A 65 -12.87 -19.35 2.68
N TYR A 66 -12.98 -18.07 2.30
CA TYR A 66 -11.83 -17.30 1.85
C TYR A 66 -10.75 -17.23 2.95
N SER A 67 -9.48 -17.36 2.56
CA SER A 67 -8.35 -17.10 3.44
C SER A 67 -7.33 -16.22 2.72
N PRO A 68 -6.75 -15.18 3.38
CA PRO A 68 -5.64 -14.43 2.79
C PRO A 68 -4.40 -15.32 2.59
N PHE A 69 -4.32 -16.46 3.28
CA PHE A 69 -3.17 -17.37 3.21
C PHE A 69 -3.41 -18.58 2.29
N HIS A 70 -4.61 -18.73 1.72
CA HIS A 70 -4.94 -19.83 0.81
C HIS A 70 -6.17 -19.55 -0.07
N PRO A 71 -6.13 -19.83 -1.39
CA PRO A 71 -4.95 -20.20 -2.17
C PRO A 71 -4.04 -18.99 -2.47
N LEU A 72 -2.73 -19.18 -2.34
CA LEU A 72 -1.67 -18.24 -2.70
C LEU A 72 -1.38 -18.26 -4.21
N SER A 73 -1.12 -17.08 -4.76
CA SER A 73 -0.54 -16.91 -6.09
C SER A 73 0.64 -15.94 -6.01
N VAL A 74 1.51 -15.92 -7.03
CA VAL A 74 2.61 -14.93 -7.11
C VAL A 74 2.06 -13.51 -7.02
N LYS A 75 0.94 -13.24 -7.70
CA LYS A 75 0.27 -11.94 -7.63
C LYS A 75 -0.11 -11.61 -6.18
N LEU A 76 -0.80 -12.53 -5.50
CA LEU A 76 -1.30 -12.30 -4.14
C LEU A 76 -0.15 -12.11 -3.13
N ILE A 77 0.91 -12.92 -3.19
CA ILE A 77 2.05 -12.78 -2.25
C ILE A 77 2.83 -11.47 -2.47
N MET A 78 2.79 -10.90 -3.68
CA MET A 78 3.43 -9.63 -4.01
C MET A 78 2.57 -8.38 -3.78
N THR A 79 1.26 -8.56 -3.53
CA THR A 79 0.32 -7.47 -3.25
C THR A 79 0.58 -6.81 -1.90
N ASP A 80 0.36 -5.48 -1.81
CA ASP A 80 0.59 -4.69 -0.60
C ASP A 80 -0.23 -5.18 0.61
N PRO A 81 0.24 -4.92 1.86
CA PRO A 81 -0.44 -5.42 3.05
C PRO A 81 -1.88 -4.93 3.25
N ALA A 82 -2.21 -3.70 2.86
CA ALA A 82 -3.56 -3.18 3.01
C ALA A 82 -4.51 -3.89 2.04
N SER A 83 -4.10 -4.04 0.78
CA SER A 83 -4.85 -4.78 -0.22
C SER A 83 -4.97 -6.27 0.15
N HIS A 84 -3.88 -6.91 0.55
CA HIS A 84 -3.84 -8.34 0.86
C HIS A 84 -4.60 -8.69 2.15
N TYR A 85 -4.43 -7.93 3.24
CA TYR A 85 -4.93 -8.33 4.57
C TYR A 85 -6.18 -7.58 5.02
N ILE A 86 -6.63 -6.56 4.29
CA ILE A 86 -7.84 -5.80 4.63
C ILE A 86 -8.81 -5.79 3.46
N ILE A 87 -8.41 -5.24 2.30
CA ILE A 87 -9.33 -5.07 1.18
C ILE A 87 -9.78 -6.42 0.63
N ASN A 88 -8.87 -7.30 0.21
CA ASN A 88 -9.21 -8.59 -0.38
C ASN A 88 -10.06 -9.48 0.54
N PRO A 89 -9.75 -9.64 1.85
CA PRO A 89 -10.62 -10.38 2.76
C PRO A 89 -11.99 -9.76 2.90
N THR A 90 -12.09 -8.44 3.07
CA THR A 90 -13.38 -7.80 3.26
C THR A 90 -14.26 -7.84 2.01
N THR A 91 -13.69 -7.73 0.81
CA THR A 91 -14.41 -7.84 -0.46
C THR A 91 -14.88 -9.28 -0.72
N GLU A 92 -14.02 -10.27 -0.47
CA GLU A 92 -14.38 -11.69 -0.61
C GLU A 92 -15.43 -12.13 0.42
N TYR A 93 -15.28 -11.76 1.69
CA TYR A 93 -16.28 -12.08 2.72
C TYR A 93 -17.60 -11.37 2.47
N PHE A 94 -17.59 -10.12 1.98
CA PHE A 94 -18.80 -9.43 1.60
C PHE A 94 -19.57 -10.22 0.53
N ASP A 95 -18.90 -10.68 -0.52
CA ASP A 95 -19.56 -11.49 -1.56
C ASP A 95 -20.00 -12.86 -1.04
N GLN A 96 -19.20 -13.53 -0.20
CA GLN A 96 -19.54 -14.82 0.39
C GLN A 96 -20.78 -14.73 1.30
N ILE A 97 -20.91 -13.68 2.10
CA ILE A 97 -22.02 -13.51 3.05
C ILE A 97 -23.28 -13.05 2.32
N THR A 98 -23.16 -12.05 1.45
CA THR A 98 -24.32 -11.42 0.81
C THR A 98 -24.75 -12.11 -0.47
N GLN A 99 -23.88 -12.93 -1.08
CA GLN A 99 -24.05 -13.48 -2.42
C GLN A 99 -24.36 -12.40 -3.47
N PHE A 100 -23.84 -11.18 -3.26
CA PHE A 100 -24.17 -10.01 -4.08
C PHE A 100 -23.89 -10.24 -5.56
N SER A 101 -22.75 -10.84 -5.91
CA SER A 101 -22.39 -11.16 -7.31
C SER A 101 -23.39 -12.08 -8.02
N LYS A 102 -24.12 -12.92 -7.26
CA LYS A 102 -25.13 -13.85 -7.78
C LYS A 102 -26.54 -13.25 -7.76
N ILE A 103 -26.89 -12.52 -6.70
CA ILE A 103 -28.21 -11.88 -6.56
C ILE A 103 -28.34 -10.71 -7.56
N PHE A 104 -27.33 -9.85 -7.62
CA PHE A 104 -27.29 -8.67 -8.47
C PHE A 104 -26.44 -8.92 -9.73
N TYR A 105 -26.77 -10.00 -10.46
CA TYR A 105 -26.03 -10.41 -11.66
C TYR A 105 -25.95 -9.34 -12.77
N PHE A 106 -26.85 -8.35 -12.74
CA PHE A 106 -26.84 -7.21 -13.68
C PHE A 106 -25.77 -6.16 -13.34
N ILE A 107 -25.25 -6.14 -12.10
CA ILE A 107 -24.13 -5.27 -11.71
C ILE A 107 -22.84 -5.97 -12.14
N THR A 108 -22.33 -5.55 -13.31
CA THR A 108 -21.10 -6.11 -13.88
C THR A 108 -19.85 -5.50 -13.21
N PRO A 109 -18.69 -6.18 -13.28
CA PRO A 109 -17.42 -5.61 -12.83
C PRO A 109 -17.16 -4.22 -13.42
N ASN A 110 -17.42 -4.01 -14.72
CA ASN A 110 -17.23 -2.72 -15.38
C ASN A 110 -18.10 -1.58 -14.80
N VAL A 111 -19.31 -1.90 -14.31
CA VAL A 111 -20.18 -0.92 -13.64
C VAL A 111 -19.55 -0.51 -12.31
N ILE A 112 -19.00 -1.47 -11.56
CA ILE A 112 -18.25 -1.20 -10.33
C ILE A 112 -17.00 -0.37 -10.66
N SER A 113 -16.26 -0.71 -11.73
CA SER A 113 -15.09 0.06 -12.16
C SER A 113 -15.40 1.50 -12.50
N THR A 114 -16.50 1.73 -13.21
CA THR A 114 -16.98 3.09 -13.54
C THR A 114 -17.39 3.86 -12.28
N PHE A 115 -18.03 3.18 -11.31
CA PHE A 115 -18.46 3.82 -10.07
C PHE A 115 -17.27 4.17 -9.17
N HIS A 116 -16.27 3.31 -9.06
CA HIS A 116 -15.07 3.63 -8.30
C HIS A 116 -14.27 4.77 -8.95
N LEU A 117 -14.20 4.84 -10.29
CA LEU A 117 -13.64 6.03 -10.97
C LEU A 117 -14.33 7.33 -10.53
N PHE A 118 -15.66 7.36 -10.48
CA PHE A 118 -16.41 8.53 -10.00
C PHE A 118 -15.99 8.92 -8.56
N LEU A 119 -15.87 7.95 -7.66
CA LEU A 119 -15.39 8.20 -6.31
C LEU A 119 -13.94 8.71 -6.28
N GLY A 120 -13.07 8.21 -7.15
CA GLY A 120 -11.71 8.70 -7.32
C GLY A 120 -11.65 10.17 -7.71
N LEU A 121 -12.48 10.60 -8.66
CA LEU A 121 -12.61 12.01 -9.07
C LEU A 121 -13.15 12.88 -7.94
N LEU A 122 -14.16 12.39 -7.21
CA LEU A 122 -14.73 13.09 -6.06
C LEU A 122 -13.70 13.23 -4.93
N ALA A 123 -12.97 12.16 -4.61
CA ALA A 123 -11.90 12.17 -3.63
C ALA A 123 -10.82 13.19 -4.00
N ALA A 124 -10.36 13.22 -5.25
CA ALA A 124 -9.40 14.21 -5.75
C ALA A 124 -9.89 15.66 -5.54
N LYS A 125 -11.18 15.91 -5.76
CA LYS A 125 -11.79 17.22 -5.52
C LYS A 125 -11.71 17.60 -4.03
N PHE A 126 -12.01 16.68 -3.12
CA PHE A 126 -11.87 16.88 -1.68
C PHE A 126 -10.42 17.10 -1.23
N VAL A 127 -9.49 16.33 -1.79
CA VAL A 127 -8.04 16.47 -1.56
C VAL A 127 -7.50 17.83 -2.00
N SER A 128 -8.09 18.44 -3.04
CA SER A 128 -7.72 19.79 -3.50
C SER A 128 -8.18 20.95 -2.59
N SER A 129 -8.87 20.64 -1.48
CA SER A 129 -9.37 21.62 -0.51
C SER A 129 -8.28 22.10 0.44
N GLU A 130 -8.38 23.34 0.91
CA GLU A 130 -7.45 23.91 1.89
C GLU A 130 -7.70 23.34 3.29
N SER A 131 -8.95 22.96 3.58
CA SER A 131 -9.33 22.39 4.88
C SER A 131 -8.81 20.96 5.02
N LEU A 132 -8.06 20.69 6.09
CA LEU A 132 -7.58 19.35 6.43
C LEU A 132 -8.72 18.35 6.62
N ARG A 133 -9.87 18.79 7.17
CA ARG A 133 -11.05 17.93 7.33
C ARG A 133 -11.57 17.42 5.99
N ASN A 134 -11.65 18.31 4.99
CA ASN A 134 -12.09 17.94 3.65
C ASN A 134 -11.08 17.01 2.98
N ARG A 135 -9.78 17.26 3.15
CA ARG A 135 -8.73 16.37 2.63
C ARG A 135 -8.80 14.97 3.24
N ARG A 136 -9.02 14.87 4.55
CA ARG A 136 -9.24 13.59 5.24
C ARG A 136 -10.49 12.87 4.76
N LEU A 137 -11.58 13.59 4.49
CA LEU A 137 -12.76 13.00 3.85
C LEU A 137 -12.45 12.49 2.44
N GLY A 138 -11.63 13.22 1.69
CA GLY A 138 -11.12 12.79 0.39
C GLY A 138 -10.32 11.48 0.48
N VAL A 139 -9.47 11.33 1.51
CA VAL A 139 -8.77 10.06 1.78
C VAL A 139 -9.75 8.93 2.04
N VAL A 140 -10.76 9.12 2.91
CA VAL A 140 -11.79 8.10 3.17
C VAL A 140 -12.55 7.70 1.90
N LEU A 141 -12.93 8.67 1.06
CA LEU A 141 -13.55 8.39 -0.24
C LEU A 141 -12.64 7.59 -1.18
N TYR A 142 -11.34 7.88 -1.15
CA TYR A 142 -10.35 7.14 -1.94
C TYR A 142 -10.14 5.71 -1.42
N GLU A 143 -10.22 5.48 -0.11
CA GLU A 143 -10.20 4.12 0.44
C GLU A 143 -11.45 3.31 0.05
N ILE A 144 -12.64 3.94 0.05
CA ILE A 144 -13.86 3.30 -0.45
C ILE A 144 -13.71 2.96 -1.94
N ARG A 145 -13.10 3.84 -2.73
CA ARG A 145 -12.73 3.57 -4.12
C ARG A 145 -11.81 2.36 -4.23
N SER A 146 -10.72 2.30 -3.46
CA SER A 146 -9.79 1.16 -3.46
C SER A 146 -10.47 -0.15 -3.01
N TRP A 147 -11.44 -0.07 -2.12
CA TRP A 147 -12.26 -1.23 -1.73
C TRP A 147 -13.10 -1.74 -2.90
N LEU A 148 -13.74 -0.83 -3.65
CA LEU A 148 -14.56 -1.17 -4.82
C LEU A 148 -13.74 -1.68 -6.01
N ASP A 149 -12.55 -1.13 -6.21
CA ASP A 149 -11.52 -1.63 -7.13
C ASP A 149 -11.17 -3.10 -6.80
N GLY A 150 -10.86 -3.42 -5.54
CA GLY A 150 -10.70 -4.81 -5.12
C GLY A 150 -11.96 -5.68 -5.30
N TYR A 151 -13.15 -5.08 -5.18
CA TYR A 151 -14.43 -5.78 -5.26
C TYR A 151 -14.83 -6.15 -6.69
N ASP A 152 -14.51 -5.33 -7.70
CA ASP A 152 -14.85 -5.66 -9.09
C ASP A 152 -14.17 -6.97 -9.56
N GLY A 153 -12.95 -7.22 -9.08
CA GLY A 153 -12.21 -8.44 -9.33
C GLY A 153 -12.85 -9.66 -8.64
N VAL A 154 -13.44 -9.49 -7.45
CA VAL A 154 -14.20 -10.54 -6.75
C VAL A 154 -15.46 -10.89 -7.55
N VAL A 155 -16.21 -9.88 -8.00
CA VAL A 155 -17.42 -10.08 -8.80
C VAL A 155 -17.08 -10.77 -10.13
N TYR A 156 -16.01 -10.33 -10.81
CA TYR A 156 -15.53 -10.99 -12.03
C TYR A 156 -15.18 -12.46 -11.78
N ARG A 157 -14.44 -12.76 -10.71
CA ARG A 157 -14.05 -14.13 -10.35
C ARG A 157 -15.25 -15.03 -10.04
N SER A 158 -16.19 -14.51 -9.26
CA SER A 158 -17.44 -15.22 -8.94
C SER A 158 -18.27 -15.53 -10.19
N GLN A 159 -18.46 -14.54 -11.07
CA GLN A 159 -19.26 -14.68 -12.29
C GLN A 159 -18.56 -15.53 -13.37
N SER A 160 -17.22 -15.54 -13.42
CA SER A 160 -16.45 -16.33 -14.38
C SER A 160 -16.07 -17.74 -13.89
N GLY A 161 -16.43 -18.09 -12.65
CA GLY A 161 -16.06 -19.37 -12.03
C GLY A 161 -14.56 -19.53 -11.77
N LYS A 162 -13.79 -18.44 -11.79
CA LYS A 162 -12.33 -18.45 -11.58
C LYS A 162 -12.03 -18.11 -10.12
N SER A 163 -11.36 -19.01 -9.40
CA SER A 163 -11.01 -18.78 -7.98
C SER A 163 -9.62 -18.19 -7.74
N LEU A 164 -8.71 -18.27 -8.73
CA LEU A 164 -7.30 -17.88 -8.57
C LEU A 164 -7.06 -16.39 -8.89
N TYR A 165 -6.25 -15.72 -8.06
CA TYR A 165 -5.79 -14.34 -8.30
C TYR A 165 -4.76 -14.30 -9.44
N LYS A 166 -5.25 -14.03 -10.65
CA LYS A 166 -4.43 -13.85 -11.88
C LYS A 166 -5.02 -12.71 -12.73
N SER A 167 -4.16 -11.84 -13.26
CA SER A 167 -4.57 -10.79 -14.18
C SER A 167 -4.99 -11.39 -15.54
N ASN A 168 -6.19 -11.06 -16.04
CA ASN A 168 -6.66 -11.50 -17.36
C ASN A 168 -6.50 -10.37 -18.39
N ARG A 169 -5.25 -10.09 -18.78
CA ARG A 169 -4.84 -8.88 -19.54
C ARG A 169 -5.50 -8.71 -20.90
N HIS A 170 -5.98 -9.79 -21.52
CA HIS A 170 -6.62 -9.78 -22.83
C HIS A 170 -8.13 -9.53 -22.78
N THR A 171 -8.70 -9.27 -21.60
CA THR A 171 -10.14 -9.06 -21.44
C THR A 171 -10.47 -7.58 -21.49
N PHE A 172 -11.61 -7.24 -22.09
CA PHE A 172 -12.12 -5.87 -22.10
C PHE A 172 -12.32 -5.31 -20.68
N GLY A 173 -12.76 -6.16 -19.74
CA GLY A 173 -12.92 -5.75 -18.34
C GLY A 173 -11.61 -5.31 -17.68
N TYR A 174 -10.50 -6.04 -17.93
CA TYR A 174 -9.18 -5.64 -17.44
C TYR A 174 -8.73 -4.28 -18.00
N LEU A 175 -9.02 -4.00 -19.27
CA LEU A 175 -8.71 -2.70 -19.86
C LEU A 175 -9.53 -1.58 -19.20
N VAL A 176 -10.83 -1.79 -19.01
CA VAL A 176 -11.71 -0.80 -18.36
C VAL A 176 -11.24 -0.50 -16.94
N ASP A 177 -10.99 -1.54 -16.16
CA ASP A 177 -10.48 -1.45 -14.79
C ASP A 177 -9.16 -0.66 -14.73
N SER A 178 -8.16 -1.06 -15.53
CA SER A 178 -6.86 -0.40 -15.60
C SER A 178 -6.95 1.08 -15.99
N VAL A 179 -7.85 1.44 -16.91
CA VAL A 179 -8.10 2.84 -17.29
C VAL A 179 -8.77 3.61 -16.16
N CYS A 180 -9.75 3.02 -15.47
CA CYS A 180 -10.42 3.63 -14.32
C CYS A 180 -9.42 3.91 -13.19
N ASP A 181 -8.59 2.94 -12.84
CA ASP A 181 -7.54 3.07 -11.82
C ASP A 181 -6.51 4.13 -12.17
N THR A 182 -5.98 4.07 -13.40
CA THR A 182 -4.99 5.05 -13.85
C THR A 182 -5.57 6.47 -13.82
N THR A 183 -6.81 6.64 -14.26
CA THR A 183 -7.48 7.94 -14.26
C THR A 183 -7.73 8.44 -12.84
N ALA A 184 -8.17 7.58 -11.93
CA ALA A 184 -8.37 7.93 -10.53
C ALA A 184 -7.04 8.28 -9.82
N GLY A 185 -5.97 7.54 -10.11
CA GLY A 185 -4.62 7.85 -9.62
C GLY A 185 -4.11 9.20 -10.13
N LEU A 186 -4.27 9.48 -11.43
CA LEU A 186 -3.94 10.80 -12.00
C LEU A 186 -4.75 11.92 -11.37
N ALA A 187 -6.05 11.71 -11.17
CA ALA A 187 -6.92 12.68 -10.52
C ALA A 187 -6.43 13.00 -9.10
N LEU A 188 -6.02 11.99 -8.32
CA LEU A 188 -5.46 12.19 -6.97
C LEU A 188 -4.17 13.03 -7.01
N CYS A 189 -3.27 12.75 -7.96
CA CYS A 189 -2.06 13.54 -8.18
C CYS A 189 -2.40 15.01 -8.49
N PHE A 190 -3.35 15.27 -9.38
CA PHE A 190 -3.83 16.62 -9.66
C PHE A 190 -4.50 17.27 -8.45
N GLY A 191 -5.25 16.51 -7.65
CA GLY A 191 -5.82 16.96 -6.38
C GLY A 191 -4.73 17.47 -5.43
N CYS A 192 -3.63 16.73 -5.29
CA CYS A 192 -2.47 17.13 -4.50
C CYS A 192 -1.78 18.38 -5.07
N LEU A 193 -1.62 18.44 -6.39
CA LEU A 193 -1.02 19.61 -7.07
C LEU A 193 -1.83 20.88 -6.82
N PHE A 194 -3.16 20.81 -7.00
CA PHE A 194 -4.04 21.95 -6.77
C PHE A 194 -4.08 22.36 -5.31
N TYR A 195 -4.00 21.42 -4.37
CA TYR A 195 -3.80 21.71 -2.96
C TYR A 195 -2.51 22.51 -2.73
N LEU A 196 -1.37 22.03 -3.23
CA LEU A 196 -0.07 22.69 -3.06
C LEU A 196 -0.02 24.08 -3.71
N TRP A 197 -0.71 24.27 -4.83
CA TRP A 197 -0.80 25.60 -5.46
C TRP A 197 -1.59 26.61 -4.64
N LYS A 198 -2.63 26.17 -3.90
CA LYS A 198 -3.42 27.03 -3.00
C LYS A 198 -2.70 27.25 -1.67
N CYS A 199 -2.13 26.18 -1.13
CA CYS A 199 -1.42 26.15 0.15
C CYS A 199 0.06 25.80 -0.08
N PRO A 200 0.87 26.72 -0.64
CA PRO A 200 2.28 26.45 -0.90
C PRO A 200 3.01 26.21 0.43
N PRO A 201 3.86 25.17 0.51
CA PRO A 201 4.65 24.90 1.70
C PRO A 201 5.55 26.11 1.95
N THR A 202 5.52 26.64 3.16
CA THR A 202 6.44 27.72 3.51
C THR A 202 7.82 27.09 3.63
N SER A 203 8.80 27.52 2.82
CA SER A 203 10.20 27.16 3.07
C SER A 203 10.58 27.82 4.37
N LYS A 204 10.40 27.11 5.48
CA LYS A 204 11.18 27.38 6.68
C LYS A 204 12.60 27.01 6.29
N THR A 205 13.34 27.99 5.75
CA THR A 205 14.78 28.03 6.00
C THR A 205 14.91 27.78 7.49
N THR A 206 15.63 26.73 7.83
CA THR A 206 15.92 26.27 9.18
C THR A 206 16.56 27.39 10.01
N THR A 207 15.77 28.35 10.47
CA THR A 207 16.15 29.22 11.57
C THR A 207 15.66 28.56 12.85
N ILE A 208 16.51 27.63 13.29
CA ILE A 208 16.66 27.14 14.66
C ILE A 208 15.53 26.21 15.14
N PRO A 209 15.84 24.95 15.51
CA PRO A 209 14.89 24.09 16.21
C PRO A 209 14.50 24.78 17.52
N GLU A 210 13.22 24.74 17.85
CA GLU A 210 12.74 24.96 19.22
C GLU A 210 13.63 24.13 20.16
N VAL A 211 14.49 24.84 20.89
CA VAL A 211 15.52 24.27 21.75
C VAL A 211 14.80 23.42 22.78
N LEU A 212 15.12 22.12 22.82
CA LEU A 212 14.80 21.25 23.94
C LEU A 212 15.19 21.98 25.25
N PRO A 213 14.36 21.95 26.32
CA PRO A 213 14.43 22.92 27.42
C PRO A 213 15.57 22.63 28.43
N TRP A 214 16.82 22.49 27.97
CA TRP A 214 17.94 22.09 28.82
C TRP A 214 19.30 22.76 28.54
N THR A 215 19.32 24.00 28.04
CA THR A 215 20.52 24.84 28.13
C THR A 215 20.18 26.32 28.28
N LYS A 216 20.77 26.95 29.31
CA LYS A 216 20.58 28.36 29.69
C LYS A 216 21.01 29.32 28.56
N PRO A 217 20.40 30.50 28.43
CA PRO A 217 20.71 31.44 27.37
C PRO A 217 21.98 32.22 27.70
N THR A 218 22.89 32.32 26.72
CA THR A 218 23.94 33.33 26.71
C THR A 218 23.60 34.34 25.61
N GLU A 219 23.43 35.60 26.02
CA GLU A 219 23.15 36.73 25.15
C GLU A 219 24.36 37.05 24.25
N SER A 220 24.14 37.12 22.94
CA SER A 220 25.01 37.90 22.06
C SER A 220 24.20 38.47 20.91
N ASN A 221 23.95 39.78 21.00
CA ASN A 221 23.39 40.62 19.96
C ASN A 221 24.29 40.62 18.71
N VAL A 222 23.82 40.03 17.62
CA VAL A 222 24.31 40.34 16.27
C VAL A 222 23.10 40.51 15.35
N GLN A 223 22.76 41.77 15.07
CA GLN A 223 21.82 42.13 14.01
C GLN A 223 22.54 41.93 12.68
N ILE A 224 22.21 40.86 11.95
CA ILE A 224 22.57 40.73 10.53
C ILE A 224 21.34 41.15 9.72
N ALA A 225 21.47 42.31 9.07
CA ALA A 225 20.59 42.73 7.99
C ALA A 225 20.68 41.71 6.85
N GLY A 226 19.62 40.93 6.68
CA GLY A 226 19.50 39.93 5.63
C GLY A 226 18.06 39.92 5.13
N GLU A 227 17.92 40.33 3.87
CA GLU A 227 16.72 40.35 3.06
C GLU A 227 15.85 39.09 3.27
N LYS A 228 14.68 39.25 3.91
CA LYS A 228 13.69 38.18 4.09
C LYS A 228 13.03 37.87 2.75
N THR A 229 13.69 37.09 1.90
CA THR A 229 12.98 36.42 0.81
C THR A 229 12.05 35.39 1.45
N ASN A 230 10.75 35.71 1.46
CA ASN A 230 9.68 34.79 1.83
C ASN A 230 9.66 33.63 0.81
N GLY A 231 10.52 32.63 1.01
CA GLY A 231 10.78 31.54 0.06
C GLY A 231 9.61 30.56 -0.03
N LYS A 232 8.55 30.89 -0.77
CA LYS A 232 7.58 29.88 -1.20
C LYS A 232 8.14 29.16 -2.43
N PRO A 233 8.09 27.81 -2.51
CA PRO A 233 8.52 27.10 -3.70
C PRO A 233 7.66 27.53 -4.89
N SER A 234 8.29 27.69 -6.05
CA SER A 234 7.58 28.05 -7.28
C SER A 234 6.56 26.98 -7.67
N LYS A 235 5.46 27.40 -8.33
CA LYS A 235 4.45 26.48 -8.89
C LYS A 235 5.06 25.43 -9.81
N ASN A 236 6.15 25.76 -10.51
CA ASN A 236 6.89 24.84 -11.38
C ASN A 236 7.59 23.73 -10.57
N ILE A 237 8.14 24.06 -9.41
CA ILE A 237 8.79 23.07 -8.52
C ILE A 237 7.73 22.13 -7.96
N MET A 238 6.58 22.67 -7.53
CA MET A 238 5.46 21.86 -7.03
C MET A 238 4.92 20.93 -8.12
N PHE A 239 4.73 21.44 -9.33
CA PHE A 239 4.34 20.65 -10.49
C PHE A 239 5.34 19.52 -10.78
N PHE A 240 6.65 19.85 -10.82
CA PHE A 240 7.69 18.86 -11.09
C PHE A 240 7.71 17.74 -10.04
N LYS A 241 7.57 18.06 -8.75
CA LYS A 241 7.52 17.04 -7.68
C LYS A 241 6.32 16.09 -7.81
N VAL A 242 5.14 16.64 -8.09
CA VAL A 242 3.94 15.82 -8.32
C VAL A 242 4.07 14.99 -9.60
N LEU A 243 4.65 15.56 -10.66
CA LEU A 243 4.93 14.83 -11.90
C LEU A 243 5.91 13.68 -11.66
N CYS A 244 7.00 13.90 -10.91
CA CYS A 244 7.94 12.85 -10.53
C CYS A 244 7.24 11.71 -9.76
N PHE A 245 6.38 12.05 -8.80
CA PHE A 245 5.60 11.05 -8.09
C PHE A 245 4.66 10.27 -9.02
N GLY A 246 3.94 10.96 -9.92
CA GLY A 246 3.05 10.31 -10.90
C GLY A 246 3.79 9.39 -11.87
N LEU A 247 4.96 9.81 -12.37
CA LEU A 247 5.82 8.99 -13.22
C LEU A 247 6.34 7.77 -12.48
N MET A 248 6.80 7.95 -11.25
CA MET A 248 7.26 6.85 -10.41
C MET A 248 6.13 5.87 -10.10
N LEU A 249 4.92 6.34 -9.80
CA LEU A 249 3.74 5.50 -9.60
C LEU A 249 3.45 4.65 -10.85
N ALA A 250 3.46 5.27 -12.04
CA ALA A 250 3.26 4.56 -13.30
C ALA A 250 4.36 3.51 -13.55
N LEU A 251 5.62 3.85 -13.33
CA LEU A 251 6.75 2.91 -13.45
C LEU A 251 6.64 1.77 -12.44
N ALA A 252 6.26 2.05 -11.20
CA ALA A 252 6.08 1.04 -10.16
C ALA A 252 4.99 0.04 -10.56
N SER A 253 3.82 0.52 -11.01
CA SER A 253 2.73 -0.35 -11.46
C SER A 253 3.12 -1.19 -12.68
N LEU A 254 3.76 -0.60 -13.70
CA LEU A 254 4.17 -1.31 -14.91
C LEU A 254 5.26 -2.37 -14.63
N THR A 255 6.28 -1.99 -13.85
CA THR A 255 7.39 -2.90 -13.56
C THR A 255 6.99 -3.99 -12.58
N TRP A 256 6.13 -3.69 -11.62
CA TRP A 256 5.53 -4.70 -10.74
C TRP A 256 4.73 -5.73 -11.54
N ASP A 257 3.83 -5.31 -12.44
CA ASP A 257 2.98 -6.24 -13.21
C ASP A 257 3.81 -7.17 -14.11
N ARG A 258 4.86 -6.64 -14.74
CA ARG A 258 5.85 -7.41 -15.51
C ARG A 258 6.62 -8.39 -14.62
N THR A 259 7.00 -7.97 -13.42
CA THR A 259 7.77 -8.80 -12.48
C THR A 259 6.90 -9.93 -11.94
N VAL A 260 5.64 -9.64 -11.59
CA VAL A 260 4.63 -10.65 -11.21
C VAL A 260 4.44 -11.67 -12.32
N GLU A 261 4.31 -11.25 -13.58
CA GLU A 261 4.21 -12.17 -14.71
C GLU A 261 5.44 -13.05 -14.86
N SER A 262 6.63 -12.44 -14.77
CA SER A 262 7.89 -13.16 -14.89
C SER A 262 8.05 -14.19 -13.77
N TYR A 263 7.74 -13.84 -12.52
CA TYR A 263 7.73 -14.80 -11.42
C TYR A 263 6.64 -15.86 -11.59
N ALA A 264 5.43 -15.51 -12.01
CA ALA A 264 4.36 -16.48 -12.25
C ALA A 264 4.76 -17.48 -13.35
N SER A 265 5.48 -17.03 -14.39
CA SER A 265 5.98 -17.91 -15.45
C SER A 265 7.04 -18.91 -14.99
N VAL A 266 7.72 -18.62 -13.87
CA VAL A 266 8.77 -19.47 -13.30
C VAL A 266 8.25 -20.31 -12.12
N LEU A 267 7.44 -19.74 -11.24
CA LEU A 267 7.02 -20.32 -9.96
C LEU A 267 5.59 -20.91 -9.99
N GLN A 268 4.77 -20.59 -10.99
CA GLN A 268 3.40 -21.10 -11.13
C GLN A 268 3.17 -21.79 -12.48
N LYS A 269 4.24 -22.12 -13.20
CA LYS A 269 4.17 -22.91 -14.43
C LYS A 269 4.30 -24.40 -14.08
N SER A 270 3.37 -25.22 -14.57
CA SER A 270 3.48 -26.68 -14.47
C SER A 270 4.73 -27.15 -15.18
N MET A 271 5.55 -27.95 -14.50
CA MET A 271 6.76 -28.54 -15.06
C MET A 271 6.48 -29.93 -15.63
N GLU A 272 7.32 -30.37 -16.57
CA GLU A 272 7.19 -31.70 -17.20
C GLU A 272 7.76 -32.80 -16.30
N THR A 273 8.78 -32.48 -15.50
CA THR A 273 9.48 -33.45 -14.65
C THR A 273 9.26 -33.15 -13.16
N THR A 274 9.09 -34.19 -12.34
CA THR A 274 8.97 -34.08 -10.87
C THR A 274 10.17 -33.35 -10.25
N GLN A 275 11.39 -33.63 -10.73
CA GLN A 275 12.61 -32.97 -10.27
C GLN A 275 12.59 -31.44 -10.49
N GLN A 276 12.06 -30.96 -11.61
CA GLN A 276 11.93 -29.52 -11.87
C GLN A 276 10.89 -28.88 -10.95
N THR A 277 9.85 -29.61 -10.56
CA THR A 277 8.83 -29.16 -9.61
C THR A 277 9.40 -29.03 -8.20
N GLU A 278 10.25 -29.96 -7.78
CA GLU A 278 10.97 -29.88 -6.49
C GLU A 278 11.95 -28.70 -6.45
N LEU A 279 12.70 -28.47 -7.54
CA LEU A 279 13.58 -27.32 -7.66
C LEU A 279 12.80 -26.00 -7.67
N GLN A 280 11.68 -25.93 -8.39
CA GLN A 280 10.78 -24.77 -8.38
C GLN A 280 10.27 -24.47 -6.97
N THR A 281 9.88 -25.50 -6.22
CA THR A 281 9.44 -25.38 -4.82
C THR A 281 10.59 -24.89 -3.92
N THR A 282 11.79 -25.41 -4.13
CA THR A 282 13.00 -24.99 -3.39
C THR A 282 13.30 -23.50 -3.64
N VAL A 283 13.21 -23.04 -4.89
CA VAL A 283 13.38 -21.63 -5.24
C VAL A 283 12.28 -20.78 -4.59
N LEU A 284 11.02 -21.21 -4.66
CA LEU A 284 9.89 -20.53 -4.05
C LEU A 284 10.09 -20.31 -2.54
N HIS A 285 10.57 -21.33 -1.83
CA HIS A 285 10.79 -21.31 -0.39
C HIS A 285 12.06 -20.56 0.04
N SER A 286 12.95 -20.25 -0.91
CA SER A 286 14.20 -19.56 -0.60
C SER A 286 13.98 -18.17 0.03
N THR A 287 14.87 -17.82 0.97
CA THR A 287 14.88 -16.49 1.61
C THR A 287 15.05 -15.37 0.57
N GLY A 288 15.80 -15.62 -0.51
CA GLY A 288 15.99 -14.66 -1.60
C GLY A 288 14.67 -14.28 -2.28
N THR A 289 13.85 -15.27 -2.63
CA THR A 289 12.50 -15.05 -3.17
C THR A 289 11.66 -14.23 -2.20
N TRP A 290 11.64 -14.61 -0.91
CA TRP A 290 10.84 -13.91 0.08
C TRP A 290 11.25 -12.44 0.26
N VAL A 291 12.56 -12.14 0.36
CA VAL A 291 13.02 -10.76 0.52
C VAL A 291 12.59 -9.90 -0.67
N ILE A 292 12.73 -10.39 -1.91
CA ILE A 292 12.34 -9.61 -3.10
C ILE A 292 10.82 -9.40 -3.15
N VAL A 293 10.04 -10.46 -2.92
CA VAL A 293 8.58 -10.38 -2.84
C VAL A 293 8.16 -9.39 -1.76
N TRP A 294 8.77 -9.45 -0.58
CA TRP A 294 8.44 -8.59 0.55
C TRP A 294 8.74 -7.10 0.27
N ILE A 295 9.87 -6.79 -0.35
CA ILE A 295 10.18 -5.40 -0.75
C ILE A 295 9.18 -4.90 -1.80
N TRP A 296 8.76 -5.75 -2.75
CA TRP A 296 7.73 -5.39 -3.73
C TRP A 296 6.39 -5.03 -3.08
N ARG A 297 5.98 -5.71 -2.00
CA ARG A 297 4.76 -5.37 -1.25
C ARG A 297 4.77 -3.94 -0.69
N LEU A 298 5.95 -3.36 -0.48
CA LEU A 298 6.10 -1.97 0.02
C LEU A 298 6.25 -0.94 -1.11
N CYS A 299 6.63 -1.39 -2.31
CA CYS A 299 7.01 -0.53 -3.43
C CYS A 299 6.05 -0.60 -4.63
N GLU A 300 5.06 -1.49 -4.60
CA GLU A 300 4.06 -1.57 -5.68
C GLU A 300 3.19 -0.31 -5.75
N GLY A 301 2.57 -0.06 -6.90
CA GLY A 301 1.81 1.16 -7.15
C GLY A 301 0.71 1.44 -6.11
N GLN A 302 -0.04 0.41 -5.70
CA GLN A 302 -1.08 0.54 -4.68
C GLN A 302 -0.49 0.91 -3.31
N ALA A 303 0.63 0.30 -2.90
CA ALA A 303 1.36 0.70 -1.70
C ALA A 303 1.78 2.19 -1.75
N MET A 304 2.24 2.67 -2.92
CA MET A 304 2.60 4.09 -3.08
C MET A 304 1.40 5.02 -2.98
N LEU A 305 0.23 4.61 -3.49
CA LEU A 305 -1.03 5.32 -3.32
C LEU A 305 -1.42 5.38 -1.83
N GLN A 306 -1.34 4.26 -1.11
CA GLN A 306 -1.60 4.22 0.32
C GLN A 306 -0.67 5.15 1.11
N MET A 307 0.62 5.20 0.76
CA MET A 307 1.58 6.11 1.39
C MET A 307 1.23 7.60 1.18
N ILE A 308 0.83 8.01 -0.03
CA ILE A 308 0.40 9.41 -0.26
C ILE A 308 -0.91 9.72 0.45
N LEU A 309 -1.85 8.78 0.56
CA LEU A 309 -3.10 8.95 1.30
C LEU A 309 -2.84 9.16 2.80
N ILE A 310 -1.92 8.39 3.39
CA ILE A 310 -1.44 8.62 4.75
C ILE A 310 -0.83 10.02 4.87
N ALA A 311 0.04 10.41 3.93
CA ALA A 311 0.66 11.74 3.92
C ALA A 311 -0.36 12.88 3.81
N ILE A 312 -1.45 12.71 3.04
CA ILE A 312 -2.56 13.66 3.00
C ILE A 312 -3.28 13.72 4.35
N PHE A 313 -3.56 12.57 4.96
CA PHE A 313 -4.31 12.46 6.21
C PHE A 313 -3.61 13.16 7.38
N ILE A 314 -2.28 13.04 7.46
CA ILE A 314 -1.44 13.65 8.51
C ILE A 314 -0.91 15.04 8.14
N ASP A 315 -1.30 15.59 6.99
CA ASP A 315 -0.86 16.90 6.48
C ASP A 315 0.66 17.01 6.23
N LYS A 316 1.25 15.98 5.61
CA LYS A 316 2.68 15.86 5.28
C LYS A 316 2.95 15.55 3.80
N VAL A 317 2.06 16.01 2.92
CA VAL A 317 2.15 15.83 1.47
C VAL A 317 3.47 16.35 0.91
N TRP A 318 3.92 17.53 1.36
CA TRP A 318 5.16 18.13 0.85
C TRP A 318 6.40 17.33 1.25
N GLU A 319 6.49 16.93 2.51
CA GLU A 319 7.59 16.11 3.03
C GLU A 319 7.66 14.76 2.33
N PHE A 320 6.51 14.12 2.09
CA PHE A 320 6.43 12.88 1.33
C PHE A 320 6.92 13.05 -0.11
N LEU A 321 6.46 14.08 -0.82
CA LEU A 321 6.89 14.35 -2.20
C LEU A 321 8.39 14.69 -2.28
N ASN A 322 8.96 15.35 -1.27
CA ASN A 322 10.41 15.60 -1.20
C ASN A 322 11.21 14.31 -1.01
N LEU A 323 10.74 13.42 -0.12
CA LEU A 323 11.39 12.14 0.13
C LEU A 323 11.41 11.30 -1.15
N ILE A 324 10.24 11.16 -1.78
CA ILE A 324 10.05 10.18 -2.84
C ILE A 324 10.67 10.58 -4.19
N GLN A 325 10.84 11.88 -4.45
CA GLN A 325 11.30 12.42 -5.74
C GLN A 325 12.58 11.75 -6.26
N TYR A 326 13.51 11.39 -5.37
CA TYR A 326 14.78 10.74 -5.76
C TYR A 326 14.89 9.33 -5.18
N SER A 327 14.57 9.16 -3.89
CA SER A 327 14.68 7.86 -3.23
C SER A 327 13.78 6.81 -3.89
N GLY A 328 12.58 7.19 -4.33
CA GLY A 328 11.63 6.28 -4.98
C GLY A 328 12.19 5.66 -6.26
N PHE A 329 12.78 6.46 -7.14
CA PHE A 329 13.39 5.95 -8.38
C PHE A 329 14.61 5.07 -8.13
N VAL A 330 15.45 5.43 -7.15
CA VAL A 330 16.64 4.61 -6.79
C VAL A 330 16.20 3.26 -6.24
N ILE A 331 15.25 3.24 -5.30
CA ILE A 331 14.72 2.01 -4.71
C ILE A 331 14.05 1.15 -5.79
N LEU A 332 13.19 1.73 -6.62
CA LEU A 332 12.50 1.01 -7.68
C LEU A 332 13.47 0.44 -8.73
N GLY A 333 14.48 1.22 -9.13
CA GLY A 333 15.52 0.78 -10.06
C GLY A 333 16.33 -0.39 -9.51
N ALA A 334 16.79 -0.30 -8.26
CA ALA A 334 17.49 -1.39 -7.59
C ALA A 334 16.63 -2.64 -7.48
N LEU A 335 15.37 -2.49 -7.06
CA LEU A 335 14.42 -3.59 -6.91
C LEU A 335 14.18 -4.33 -8.24
N ASN A 336 14.04 -3.59 -9.34
CA ASN A 336 13.91 -4.18 -10.68
C ASN A 336 15.16 -4.98 -11.08
N ILE A 337 16.37 -4.42 -10.86
CA ILE A 337 17.62 -5.10 -11.18
C ILE A 337 17.75 -6.40 -10.37
N PHE A 338 17.52 -6.34 -9.06
CA PHE A 338 17.59 -7.53 -8.20
C PHE A 338 16.54 -8.57 -8.57
N SER A 339 15.32 -8.14 -8.92
CA SER A 339 14.25 -9.04 -9.38
C SER A 339 14.64 -9.77 -10.65
N GLU A 340 15.16 -9.05 -11.66
CA GLU A 340 15.59 -9.65 -12.94
C GLU A 340 16.77 -10.62 -12.77
N ILE A 341 17.77 -10.26 -11.95
CA ILE A 341 18.90 -11.14 -11.63
C ILE A 341 18.39 -12.42 -10.96
N HIS A 342 17.52 -12.27 -9.96
CA HIS A 342 16.97 -13.40 -9.23
C HIS A 342 16.10 -14.31 -10.11
N ILE A 343 15.23 -13.74 -10.96
CA ILE A 343 14.41 -14.50 -11.91
C ILE A 343 15.29 -15.30 -12.88
N ARG A 344 16.37 -14.70 -13.41
CA ARG A 344 17.31 -15.42 -14.28
C ARG A 344 18.02 -16.55 -13.55
N HIS A 345 18.44 -16.30 -12.32
CA HIS A 345 19.07 -17.33 -11.49
C HIS A 345 18.10 -18.49 -11.19
N ALA A 346 16.85 -18.18 -10.85
CA ALA A 346 15.79 -19.16 -10.64
C ALA A 346 15.56 -20.03 -11.89
N LYS A 347 15.49 -19.43 -13.08
CA LYS A 347 15.36 -20.17 -14.35
C LYS A 347 16.54 -21.13 -14.58
N LEU A 348 17.77 -20.66 -14.33
CA LEU A 348 18.97 -21.49 -14.46
C LEU A 348 18.96 -22.69 -13.50
N ILE A 349 18.54 -22.50 -12.25
CA ILE A 349 18.43 -23.60 -11.27
C ILE A 349 17.39 -24.63 -11.72
N ILE A 350 16.22 -24.18 -12.19
CA ILE A 350 15.11 -25.05 -12.59
C ILE A 350 15.39 -25.73 -13.95
N GLY A 351 16.31 -25.18 -14.76
CA GLY A 351 16.61 -25.66 -16.10
C GLY A 351 15.59 -25.21 -17.14
N MET A 352 15.15 -23.95 -17.06
CA MET A 352 14.18 -23.31 -17.97
C MET A 352 14.81 -22.41 -19.03
#